data_AF-A0A8S9NKF4-F1
#
_entry.id   AF-A0A8S9NKF4-F1
#
_cell.length_a   1.000
_cell.length_b   1.000
_cell.length_c   1.000
_cell.angle_alpha   90.00
_cell.angle_beta   90.00
_cell.angle_gamma   90.00
#
_symmetry.space_group_name_H-M   'P 1'
#
loop_
_entity.id
_entity.type
_entity.pdbx_description
1 polymer ?
#
loop_
_entity_poly.entity_id
_entity_poly.type
_entity_poly.pdbx_seq_one_letter_code
_entity_poly.pdbx_strand_id
1 'polypeptide(L)'
;MAATAAATIGFPQAYLEGKEVKETSSLVTELCRHFYTQGWVSGTGGSITMKVHDASIPKPDQLIIMSPSGVQKERMQPEDMYILSPNGSIISAPSPKPYPNKPPKCTDCAPLFMKVFWFCLTLQDSETDSIFVFFSETTFGLF
;
A
#
# COMPACT_ATOMS: atom_id res chain seq x y z
N MET A 1 -22.91 3.90 14.72
CA MET A 1 -23.21 2.48 14.98
C MET A 1 -22.14 1.64 14.29
N ALA A 2 -21.41 0.86 15.10
CA ALA A 2 -20.50 -0.23 14.78
C ALA A 2 -19.34 0.05 13.80
N ALA A 3 -18.20 0.48 14.35
CA ALA A 3 -16.90 0.18 13.75
C ALA A 3 -16.68 -1.34 13.87
N THR A 4 -16.74 -2.07 12.76
CA THR A 4 -16.37 -3.49 12.73
C THR A 4 -14.86 -3.58 12.88
N ALA A 5 -14.44 -3.94 14.10
CA ALA A 5 -13.08 -4.37 14.42
C ALA A 5 -12.74 -5.58 13.54
N ALA A 6 -12.04 -5.33 12.44
CA ALA A 6 -11.44 -6.39 11.63
C ALA A 6 -10.29 -6.99 12.44
N ALA A 7 -10.30 -8.31 12.57
CA ALA A 7 -9.45 -9.09 13.45
C ALA A 7 -7.97 -8.67 13.40
N THR A 8 -7.45 -8.25 14.55
CA THR A 8 -6.01 -8.13 14.82
C THR A 8 -5.40 -9.53 14.81
N ILE A 9 -5.06 -10.04 13.63
CA ILE A 9 -4.28 -11.26 13.50
C ILE A 9 -2.84 -10.92 13.87
N GLY A 10 -2.45 -11.24 15.10
CA GLY A 10 -1.08 -11.58 15.52
C GLY A 10 0.01 -10.50 15.55
N PHE A 11 -0.16 -9.34 14.92
CA PHE A 11 0.88 -8.30 14.93
C PHE A 11 0.75 -7.38 16.15
N PRO A 12 1.84 -7.14 16.92
CA PRO A 12 1.84 -6.17 18.00
C PRO A 12 1.47 -4.79 17.46
N GLN A 13 0.57 -4.06 18.14
CA GLN A 13 0.23 -2.67 17.80
C GLN A 13 1.49 -1.79 17.67
N ALA A 14 2.49 -2.06 18.50
CA ALA A 14 3.79 -1.38 18.47
C ALA A 14 4.54 -1.56 17.13
N TYR A 15 4.35 -2.68 16.43
CA TYR A 15 4.94 -2.91 15.13
C TYR A 15 4.20 -2.13 14.03
N LEU A 16 2.86 -2.07 14.11
CA LEU A 16 2.05 -1.27 13.19
C LEU A 16 2.35 0.23 13.28
N GLU A 17 2.65 0.71 14.49
CA GLU A 17 3.03 2.11 14.74
C GLU A 17 4.56 2.32 14.71
N GLY A 18 5.30 1.28 14.33
CA GLY A 18 6.75 1.24 14.29
C GLY A 18 7.36 2.25 13.31
N LYS A 19 8.64 2.53 13.52
CA LYS A 19 9.41 3.47 12.69
C LYS A 19 9.47 3.01 11.23
N GLU A 20 9.76 1.72 11.01
CA GLU A 20 9.90 1.14 9.67
C GLU A 20 8.61 1.25 8.83
N VAL A 21 7.44 1.04 9.45
CA VAL A 21 6.13 1.18 8.80
C VAL A 21 5.89 2.62 8.35
N LYS A 22 6.24 3.60 9.19
CA LYS A 22 6.09 5.03 8.90
C LYS A 22 7.04 5.48 7.80
N GLU A 23 8.31 5.06 7.87
CA GLU A 23 9.31 5.37 6.84
C GLU A 23 8.92 4.75 5.49
N THR A 24 8.48 3.50 5.48
CA THR A 24 7.96 2.83 4.27
C THR A 24 6.75 3.57 3.70
N SER A 25 5.77 3.96 4.53
CA SER A 25 4.59 4.69 4.08
C SER A 25 4.93 6.08 3.52
N SER A 26 5.89 6.77 4.12
CA SER A 26 6.43 8.04 3.60
C SER A 26 7.10 7.84 2.25
N LEU A 27 7.93 6.80 2.11
CA LEU A 27 8.61 6.47 0.86
C LEU A 27 7.62 6.13 -0.26
N VAL A 28 6.60 5.31 0.02
CA VAL A 28 5.52 4.99 -0.94
C VAL A 28 4.81 6.26 -1.41
N THR A 29 4.54 7.20 -0.50
CA THR A 29 3.88 8.48 -0.79
C THR A 29 4.77 9.38 -1.66
N GLU A 30 6.05 9.48 -1.32
CA GLU A 30 7.02 10.27 -2.06
C GLU A 30 7.21 9.73 -3.48
N LEU A 31 7.33 8.42 -3.64
CA LEU A 31 7.42 7.75 -4.94
C LEU A 31 6.16 7.98 -5.79
N CYS A 32 4.96 7.91 -5.20
CA CYS A 32 3.73 8.27 -5.90
C CYS A 32 3.77 9.69 -6.46
N ARG A 33 4.24 10.65 -5.65
CA ARG A 33 4.36 12.05 -6.08
C ARG A 33 5.40 12.21 -7.18
N HIS A 34 6.52 11.49 -7.09
CA HIS A 34 7.53 11.49 -8.15
C HIS A 34 6.97 10.93 -9.45
N PHE A 35 6.30 9.78 -9.44
CA PHE A 35 5.68 9.19 -10.64
C PHE A 35 4.60 10.10 -11.24
N TYR A 36 3.84 10.82 -10.42
CA TYR A 36 2.89 11.82 -10.89
C TYR A 36 3.59 12.99 -11.59
N THR A 37 4.67 13.52 -10.99
CA THR A 37 5.44 14.63 -11.55
C THR A 37 6.12 14.25 -12.88
N GLN A 38 6.53 12.98 -13.02
CA GLN A 38 7.09 12.44 -14.26
C GLN A 38 6.03 12.09 -15.33
N GLY A 39 4.73 12.21 -15.02
CA GLY A 39 3.63 11.90 -15.93
C GLY A 39 3.35 10.41 -16.12
N TRP A 40 3.89 9.53 -15.25
CA TRP A 40 3.69 8.09 -15.34
C TRP A 40 2.34 7.64 -14.74
N VAL A 41 1.83 8.39 -13.76
CA VAL A 41 0.46 8.23 -13.22
C VAL A 41 -0.31 9.53 -13.33
N SER A 42 -1.61 9.45 -13.60
CA SER A 42 -2.50 10.61 -13.69
C SER A 42 -3.73 10.45 -12.79
N GLY A 43 -4.13 11.52 -12.10
CA GLY A 43 -5.33 11.57 -11.27
C GLY A 43 -5.31 10.53 -10.14
N THR A 44 -6.27 9.60 -10.17
CA THR A 44 -6.39 8.47 -9.23
C THR A 44 -5.86 7.15 -9.81
N GLY A 45 -5.33 7.19 -11.05
CA GLY A 45 -4.83 6.02 -11.75
C GLY A 45 -3.52 5.48 -11.17
N GLY A 46 -3.34 4.17 -11.30
CA GLY A 46 -2.18 3.45 -10.79
C GLY A 46 -2.27 3.11 -9.31
N SER A 47 -1.49 2.14 -8.88
CA SER A 47 -1.41 1.68 -7.50
C SER A 47 0.00 1.24 -7.19
N ILE A 48 0.45 1.48 -5.96
CA ILE A 48 1.77 1.09 -5.49
C ILE A 48 1.60 0.25 -4.24
N THR A 49 2.47 -0.72 -4.09
CA THR A 49 2.56 -1.55 -2.90
C THR A 49 4.02 -1.82 -2.59
N MET A 50 4.34 -1.94 -1.30
CA MET A 50 5.70 -2.12 -0.82
C MET A 50 5.69 -2.95 0.45
N LYS A 51 6.64 -3.87 0.59
CA LYS A 51 6.87 -4.55 1.87
C LYS A 51 7.63 -3.65 2.83
N VAL A 52 7.24 -3.70 4.10
CA VAL A 52 7.98 -3.05 5.19
C VAL A 52 9.25 -3.85 5.42
N HIS A 53 10.40 -3.23 5.15
CA HIS A 53 11.68 -3.85 5.39
C HIS A 53 12.04 -3.70 6.87
N ASP A 54 11.89 -4.78 7.63
CA ASP A 54 12.38 -4.87 9.01
C ASP A 54 13.33 -6.07 9.11
N ALA A 55 14.58 -5.82 9.48
CA ALA A 55 15.62 -6.84 9.62
C ALA A 55 15.34 -7.84 10.75
N SER A 56 14.47 -7.48 11.70
CA SER A 56 14.06 -8.34 12.81
C SER A 56 12.92 -9.31 12.45
N ILE A 57 12.23 -9.07 11.33
CA ILE A 57 11.09 -9.87 10.87
C ILE A 57 11.47 -10.64 9.61
N PRO A 58 11.25 -11.96 9.54
CA PRO A 58 11.45 -12.72 8.33
C PRO A 58 10.67 -12.12 7.14
N LYS A 59 11.28 -12.08 5.95
CA LYS A 59 10.64 -11.61 4.71
C LYS A 59 9.23 -12.17 4.41
N PRO A 60 8.88 -13.45 4.72
CA PRO A 60 7.51 -13.92 4.55
C PRO A 60 6.51 -13.33 5.54
N ASP A 61 6.97 -12.79 6.67
CA ASP A 61 6.13 -12.27 7.75
C ASP A 61 6.07 -10.73 7.80
N GLN A 62 6.74 -10.06 6.85
CA GLN A 62 6.75 -8.61 6.73
C GLN A 62 5.40 -8.05 6.28
N LEU A 63 5.03 -6.90 6.83
CA LEU A 63 3.80 -6.19 6.49
C LEU A 63 3.86 -5.62 5.07
N ILE A 64 2.69 -5.45 4.47
CA ILE A 64 2.55 -4.89 3.12
C ILE A 64 1.83 -3.55 3.23
N ILE A 65 2.47 -2.48 2.77
CA ILE A 65 1.89 -1.15 2.62
C ILE A 65 1.30 -1.05 1.23
N MET A 66 0.03 -0.70 1.14
CA MET A 66 -0.71 -0.65 -0.12
C MET A 66 -1.43 0.68 -0.28
N SER A 67 -1.29 1.28 -1.46
CA SER A 67 -1.94 2.55 -1.75
C SER A 67 -3.47 2.40 -1.88
N PRO A 68 -4.24 3.38 -1.44
CA PRO A 68 -5.69 3.40 -1.60
C PRO A 68 -6.11 3.65 -3.06
N SER A 69 -7.29 3.15 -3.41
CA SER A 69 -8.03 3.49 -4.63
C SER A 69 -8.77 4.82 -4.46
N GLY A 70 -8.85 5.60 -5.54
CA GLY A 70 -9.65 6.82 -5.60
C GLY A 70 -9.07 8.04 -4.89
N VAL A 71 -7.83 7.96 -4.41
CA VAL A 71 -7.08 9.10 -3.87
C VAL A 71 -6.21 9.71 -4.96
N GLN A 72 -6.24 11.03 -5.11
CA GLN A 72 -5.36 11.77 -6.01
C GLN A 72 -3.91 11.56 -5.57
N LYS A 73 -3.08 10.98 -6.45
CA LYS A 73 -1.71 10.57 -6.09
C LYS A 73 -0.84 11.74 -5.61
N GLU A 74 -1.08 12.94 -6.12
CA GLU A 74 -0.37 14.16 -5.73
C GLU A 74 -0.68 14.64 -4.30
N ARG A 75 -1.82 14.23 -3.72
CA ARG A 75 -2.31 14.64 -2.38
C ARG A 75 -2.31 13.50 -1.37
N MET A 76 -1.77 12.34 -1.75
CA MET A 76 -1.66 11.18 -0.89
C MET A 76 -0.80 11.53 0.33
N GLN A 77 -1.23 11.10 1.51
CA GLN A 77 -0.44 11.20 2.74
C GLN A 77 -0.08 9.80 3.23
N PRO A 78 0.98 9.63 4.04
CA PRO A 78 1.35 8.35 4.61
C PRO A 78 0.21 7.70 5.42
N GLU A 79 -0.63 8.50 6.07
CA GLU A 79 -1.77 8.06 6.87
C GLU A 79 -2.96 7.58 6.00
N ASP A 80 -2.94 7.86 4.70
CA ASP A 80 -3.94 7.39 3.75
C ASP A 80 -3.66 5.95 3.26
N MET A 81 -2.56 5.32 3.68
CA MET A 81 -2.14 3.98 3.25
C MET A 81 -2.89 2.86 3.97
N TYR A 82 -3.05 1.72 3.28
CA TYR A 82 -3.49 0.47 3.88
C TYR A 82 -2.29 -0.35 4.36
N ILE A 83 -2.44 -0.99 5.51
CA ILE A 83 -1.47 -1.97 6.02
C ILE A 83 -2.12 -3.35 5.97
N LEU A 84 -1.54 -4.25 5.20
CA LEU A 84 -1.99 -5.61 5.01
C LEU A 84 -1.01 -6.59 5.67
N SER A 85 -1.56 -7.71 6.11
CA SER A 85 -0.78 -8.88 6.51
C SER A 85 -0.10 -9.51 5.29
N PRO A 86 0.92 -10.36 5.50
CA PRO A 86 1.53 -11.12 4.41
C PRO A 86 0.53 -12.01 3.64
N ASN A 87 -0.59 -12.36 4.27
CA ASN A 87 -1.66 -13.15 3.66
C ASN A 87 -2.68 -12.28 2.91
N GLY A 88 -2.51 -10.95 2.90
CA GLY A 88 -3.37 -10.01 2.20
C GLY A 88 -4.60 -9.55 2.98
N SER A 89 -4.71 -9.91 4.26
CA SER A 89 -5.78 -9.41 5.14
C SER A 89 -5.48 -7.96 5.54
N ILE A 90 -6.47 -7.08 5.49
CA ILE A 90 -6.31 -5.69 5.92
C ILE A 90 -6.19 -5.66 7.46
N ILE A 91 -5.04 -5.22 7.98
CA ILE A 91 -4.79 -5.04 9.42
C ILE A 91 -5.12 -3.62 9.84
N SER A 92 -4.70 -2.63 9.05
CA SER A 92 -5.00 -1.21 9.28
C SER A 92 -5.55 -0.56 8.02
N ALA A 93 -6.58 0.24 8.20
CA ALA A 93 -7.21 1.02 7.16
C ALA A 93 -7.09 2.51 7.49
N PRO A 94 -6.93 3.38 6.47
CA PRO A 94 -6.83 4.80 6.68
C PRO A 94 -8.12 5.35 7.32
N SER A 95 -7.96 6.32 8.22
CA SER A 95 -9.11 6.95 8.89
C SER A 95 -9.99 7.67 7.86
N PRO A 96 -11.33 7.59 7.97
CA PRO A 96 -12.22 8.32 7.09
C PRO A 96 -11.99 9.82 7.27
N LYS A 97 -11.62 10.53 6.21
CA LYS A 97 -11.58 12.01 6.23
C LYS A 97 -12.98 12.56 6.51
N PRO A 98 -13.09 13.71 7.22
CA PRO A 98 -14.39 14.32 7.50
C PRO A 98 -15.15 14.62 6.19
N TYR A 99 -16.49 14.57 6.32
CA TYR A 99 -17.45 14.80 5.23
C TYR A 99 -17.07 16.03 4.37
N PRO A 100 -17.14 15.98 3.03
CA PRO A 100 -17.88 15.04 2.18
C PRO A 100 -17.08 13.84 1.64
N ASN A 101 -15.86 13.61 2.13
CA ASN A 101 -14.97 12.60 1.57
C ASN A 101 -15.41 11.18 1.98
N LYS A 102 -15.64 10.30 1.01
CA LYS A 102 -15.84 8.87 1.29
C LYS A 102 -14.51 8.28 1.78
N PRO A 103 -14.53 7.33 2.73
CA PRO A 103 -13.31 6.60 3.09
C PRO A 103 -12.72 5.98 1.82
N PRO A 104 -11.38 6.03 1.67
CA PRO A 104 -10.73 5.38 0.55
C PRO A 104 -11.12 3.89 0.52
N LYS A 105 -11.05 3.28 -0.66
CA LYS A 105 -11.14 1.81 -0.77
C LYS A 105 -9.74 1.26 -0.96
N CYS A 106 -9.49 0.02 -0.55
CA CYS A 106 -8.26 -0.67 -0.95
C CYS A 106 -8.25 -0.81 -2.48
N THR A 107 -7.06 -0.81 -3.09
CA THR A 107 -6.88 -0.91 -4.53
C THR A 107 -7.51 -2.17 -5.14
N ASP A 108 -8.20 -2.04 -6.28
CA ASP A 108 -8.74 -3.20 -7.02
C ASP A 108 -7.63 -4.13 -7.53
N CYS A 109 -6.41 -3.61 -7.66
CA CYS A 109 -5.20 -4.38 -7.97
C CYS A 109 -4.69 -5.25 -6.81
N ALA A 110 -5.30 -5.23 -5.62
CA ALA A 110 -4.80 -5.94 -4.44
C ALA A 110 -4.59 -7.46 -4.68
N PRO A 111 -5.52 -8.21 -5.34
CA PRO A 111 -5.31 -9.62 -5.62
C PRO A 111 -4.11 -9.88 -6.54
N LEU A 112 -3.82 -8.97 -7.48
CA LEU A 112 -2.66 -9.05 -8.37
C LEU A 112 -1.37 -8.91 -7.56
N PHE A 113 -1.30 -7.90 -6.70
CA PHE A 113 -0.14 -7.68 -5.83
C PHE A 113 0.11 -8.85 -4.88
N MET A 114 -0.93 -9.41 -4.28
CA MET A 114 -0.78 -10.59 -3.42
C MET A 114 -0.19 -11.78 -4.17
N LYS A 115 -0.60 -12.00 -5.42
CA LYS A 115 -0.06 -13.08 -6.25
C LYS A 115 1.40 -12.86 -6.60
N VAL A 116 1.80 -11.62 -6.88
CA VAL A 116 3.19 -11.26 -7.14
C VAL A 116 4.06 -11.45 -5.89
N PHE A 117 3.59 -11.00 -4.72
CA PHE A 117 4.32 -11.23 -3.47
C PHE A 117 4.45 -12.70 -3.12
N TRP A 118 3.39 -13.48 -3.33
CA TRP A 118 3.42 -14.93 -3.14
C TRP A 118 4.44 -15.59 -4.08
N PHE A 119 4.44 -15.21 -5.36
CA PHE A 119 5.39 -15.73 -6.33
C PHE A 119 6.84 -15.36 -5.98
N CYS A 120 7.09 -14.10 -5.60
CA CYS A 120 8.41 -13.62 -5.18
C CYS A 120 8.94 -14.39 -3.96
N LEU A 121 8.07 -14.73 -3.01
CA LEU A 121 8.42 -15.58 -1.86
C LEU A 121 8.77 -17.01 -2.28
N THR A 122 8.01 -17.59 -3.23
CA THR A 122 8.27 -18.96 -3.71
C THR A 122 9.54 -19.09 -4.55
N LEU A 123 10.01 -18.00 -5.17
CA LEU A 123 11.24 -18.01 -5.95
C LEU A 123 12.52 -17.81 -5.13
N GLN A 124 12.42 -17.65 -3.79
CA GLN A 124 13.58 -17.42 -2.92
C GLN A 124 14.49 -16.28 -3.41
N ASP A 125 13.91 -15.31 -4.11
CA ASP A 125 14.60 -14.08 -4.51
C ASP A 125 14.70 -13.18 -3.27
N SER A 126 15.60 -13.59 -2.38
CA SER A 126 15.78 -13.01 -1.05
C SER A 126 16.50 -11.67 -1.10
N GLU A 127 16.81 -11.14 -2.27
CA GLU A 127 17.60 -9.91 -2.44
C GLU A 127 16.76 -8.70 -2.87
N THR A 128 15.53 -8.90 -3.35
CA THR A 128 14.69 -7.79 -3.83
C THR A 128 13.73 -7.29 -2.76
N ASP A 129 14.03 -6.11 -2.20
CA ASP A 129 13.06 -5.27 -1.51
C ASP A 129 11.97 -4.87 -2.50
N SER A 130 10.92 -5.67 -2.53
CA SER A 130 10.01 -5.75 -3.67
C SER A 130 8.98 -4.62 -3.59
N ILE A 131 9.33 -3.48 -4.16
CA ILE A 131 8.37 -2.45 -4.52
C ILE A 131 7.65 -2.84 -5.82
N PHE A 132 6.33 -2.87 -5.80
CA PHE A 132 5.54 -3.13 -6.99
C PHE A 132 4.66 -1.92 -7.31
N VAL A 133 4.82 -1.39 -8.52
CA VAL A 133 4.03 -0.29 -9.04
C VAL A 133 3.20 -0.82 -10.20
N PHE A 134 1.89 -0.76 -10.07
CA PHE A 134 0.96 -1.04 -11.15
C PHE A 134 0.49 0.28 -11.75
N PHE A 135 0.84 0.52 -13.00
CA PHE A 135 0.29 1.63 -13.77
C PHE A 135 -0.99 1.12 -14.43
N SER A 136 -2.14 1.65 -14.02
CA SER A 136 -3.35 1.50 -14.83
C SER A 136 -3.13 2.36 -16.05
N GLU A 137 -2.88 1.76 -17.21
CA GLU A 137 -2.92 2.47 -18.49
C GLU A 137 -4.33 3.06 -18.64
N THR A 138 -4.47 4.31 -18.26
CA THR A 138 -5.67 5.11 -18.58
C THR A 138 -5.24 6.45 -19.12
N THR A 139 -4.14 6.45 -19.88
CA THR A 139 -3.74 7.57 -20.74
C THR A 139 -4.36 7.37 -22.13
N PHE A 140 -5.69 7.27 -22.21
CA PHE A 140 -6.41 7.65 -23.43
C PHE A 140 -6.77 9.13 -23.31
N GLY A 141 -5.72 9.96 -23.33
CA GLY A 141 -5.83 11.39 -23.58
C GLY A 141 -5.22 11.64 -24.95
N LEU A 142 -6.08 11.70 -25.96
CA LEU A 142 -5.76 12.27 -27.27
C LEU A 142 -5.08 13.64 -27.05
N PHE A 143 -3.82 13.75 -27.45
CA PHE A 143 -3.24 15.01 -27.92
C PHE A 143 -3.26 15.00 -29.44
#